data_AF-A0A7X2U0B9-F1
#
_entry.id   AF-A0A7X2U0B9-F1
#
_cell.length_a   1.000
_cell.length_b   1.000
_cell.length_c   1.000
_cell.angle_alpha   90.00
_cell.angle_beta   90.00
_cell.angle_gamma   90.00
#
_symmetry.space_group_name_H-M   'P 1'
#
loop_
_entity.id
_entity.type
_entity.pdbx_description
1 polymer ?
#
loop_
_entity_poly.entity_id
_entity_poly.type
_entity_poly.pdbx_seq_one_letter_code
_entity_poly.pdbx_strand_id
1 'polypeptide(L)'
;MMRMVLAGLALGTAVLAADLSSSVTFTKDVLPILQKNCQTCHRPGQVAPMSLLTYKDARPWAKAIKAAVILKKMPPWFADPKYGHFINDRSIKQSEIDTLAKWADTGVVEGDAKDAPPPVDWPKGGWEIQPDVVMDLPPHEVPAKGVLEWELIALPAPFKNDTWLTSLEVLPGEASVVHHICFSFVKHKPSTVYNRYEWVAVPRDASGNPTAGNNGLGVLPDMHTAMRNVGSAEVQIRPGAPTLRANNDFCYLPGNSVDDYRPWKAGKLVPAGSDMIMSLHYTANGKAVVDRTKIGFTVAKTPPLKKFLMQQSGEDTPVTAPSEAQSRAAFSSAYNPSFAIPPNAGNYLAPPMDITFLRDVEMVRLRPHAHVRGKSTQYTVTYPDGRKETVLSVPRYDFNWQIPYGVALKLPKGSRMRFEFRYDNSVNNKNNPDPSRWVYQGFQSWEEMMAPNLGFLLDRDADVSGLMSVQN
;
A
#
# COMPACT_ATOMS: atom_id res chain seq x y z
N MET A 1 11.85 97.63 -3.55
CA MET A 1 10.58 96.88 -3.38
C MET A 1 10.72 95.50 -4.00
N MET A 2 10.28 94.50 -3.25
CA MET A 2 9.90 93.13 -3.63
C MET A 2 10.92 92.20 -4.32
N ARG A 3 11.52 91.32 -3.50
CA ARG A 3 11.95 89.97 -3.86
C ARG A 3 10.72 89.09 -4.14
N MET A 4 10.79 88.18 -5.11
CA MET A 4 9.99 86.95 -5.08
C MET A 4 10.83 85.78 -5.59
N VAL A 5 10.76 84.71 -4.81
CA VAL A 5 11.61 83.52 -4.75
C VAL A 5 11.05 82.46 -5.70
N LEU A 6 11.89 81.87 -6.55
CA LEU A 6 11.57 80.62 -7.26
C LEU A 6 11.73 79.44 -6.28
N ALA A 7 10.62 78.77 -5.98
CA ALA A 7 10.60 77.42 -5.42
C ALA A 7 10.03 76.49 -6.50
N GLY A 8 10.82 75.50 -6.93
CA GLY A 8 10.44 74.51 -7.94
C GLY A 8 11.06 73.16 -7.63
N LEU A 9 10.23 72.28 -7.07
CA LEU A 9 10.42 70.87 -6.69
C LEU A 9 11.48 70.06 -7.48
N ALA A 10 12.42 69.46 -6.75
CA ALA A 10 13.15 68.28 -7.21
C ALA A 10 12.32 67.02 -6.92
N LEU A 11 11.86 66.32 -7.98
CA LEU A 11 11.31 64.98 -7.85
C LEU A 11 12.44 63.99 -7.53
N GLY A 12 12.52 63.56 -6.28
CA GLY A 12 13.30 62.39 -5.90
C GLY A 12 12.56 61.11 -6.29
N THR A 13 13.06 60.42 -7.31
CA THR A 13 12.68 59.02 -7.58
C THR A 13 13.30 58.14 -6.49
N ALA A 14 12.56 57.89 -5.41
CA ALA A 14 12.89 56.81 -4.49
C ALA A 14 12.62 55.48 -5.22
N VAL A 15 13.67 54.89 -5.77
CA VAL A 15 13.67 53.47 -6.15
C VAL A 15 13.51 52.70 -4.85
N LEU A 16 12.32 52.14 -4.63
CA LEU A 16 12.10 51.10 -3.64
C LEU A 16 12.97 49.91 -4.04
N ALA A 17 14.18 49.85 -3.48
CA ALA A 17 14.92 48.60 -3.39
C ALA A 17 14.07 47.66 -2.55
N ALA A 18 13.31 46.79 -3.22
CA ALA A 18 12.63 45.69 -2.58
C ALA A 18 13.68 44.88 -1.81
N ASP A 19 13.43 44.71 -0.54
CA ASP A 19 14.29 44.03 0.42
C ASP A 19 14.53 42.58 -0.02
N LEU A 20 15.65 42.34 -0.72
CA LEU A 20 16.08 41.04 -1.25
C LEU A 20 16.51 40.05 -0.15
N SER A 21 16.35 40.41 1.13
CA SER A 21 16.91 39.66 2.27
C SER A 21 16.02 38.54 2.84
N SER A 22 14.84 38.24 2.25
CA SER A 22 13.97 37.13 2.70
C SER A 22 13.43 36.22 1.58
N SER A 23 14.14 36.13 0.45
CA SER A 23 13.74 35.25 -0.66
C SER A 23 13.90 33.78 -0.27
N VAL A 24 12.84 32.99 -0.51
CA VAL A 24 12.89 31.54 -0.36
C VAL A 24 13.70 30.97 -1.51
N THR A 25 14.68 30.12 -1.20
CA THR A 25 15.55 29.51 -2.20
C THR A 25 15.36 28.00 -2.26
N PHE A 26 15.67 27.40 -3.41
CA PHE A 26 15.60 25.96 -3.56
C PHE A 26 16.53 25.28 -2.56
N THR A 27 17.79 25.70 -2.52
CA THR A 27 18.86 24.99 -1.84
C THR A 27 18.69 25.01 -0.32
N LYS A 28 18.38 26.18 0.26
CA LYS A 28 18.26 26.35 1.71
C LYS A 28 16.91 25.89 2.26
N ASP A 29 15.81 26.19 1.55
CA ASP A 29 14.47 26.11 2.13
C ASP A 29 13.62 24.99 1.54
N VAL A 30 13.70 24.74 0.23
CA VAL A 30 12.86 23.75 -0.48
C VAL A 30 13.46 22.36 -0.47
N LEU A 31 14.76 22.24 -0.72
CA LEU A 31 15.46 20.97 -0.83
C LEU A 31 15.31 20.10 0.45
N PRO A 32 15.42 20.65 1.68
CA PRO A 32 15.12 19.86 2.89
C PRO A 32 13.70 19.30 2.92
N ILE A 33 12.71 20.06 2.43
CA ILE A 33 11.31 19.63 2.37
C ILE A 33 11.15 18.50 1.35
N LEU A 34 11.77 18.62 0.18
CA LEU A 34 11.72 17.61 -0.87
C LEU A 34 12.44 16.33 -0.45
N GLN A 35 13.63 16.42 0.15
CA GLN A 35 14.38 15.27 0.68
C GLN A 35 13.54 14.49 1.69
N LYS A 36 12.90 15.19 2.63
CA LYS A 36 12.12 14.58 3.70
C LYS A 36 10.80 13.95 3.21
N ASN A 37 10.08 14.61 2.31
CA ASN A 37 8.68 14.25 2.03
C ASN A 37 8.44 13.72 0.61
N CYS A 38 9.36 13.93 -0.34
CA CYS A 38 9.11 13.69 -1.75
C CYS A 38 10.11 12.74 -2.40
N GLN A 39 11.39 12.82 -2.05
CA GLN A 39 12.46 12.10 -2.74
C GLN A 39 12.43 10.58 -2.55
N THR A 40 11.66 10.05 -1.60
CA THR A 40 11.40 8.61 -1.52
C THR A 40 10.75 8.10 -2.81
N CYS A 41 9.78 8.83 -3.36
CA CYS A 41 9.10 8.45 -4.60
C CYS A 41 9.63 9.21 -5.82
N HIS A 42 10.12 10.44 -5.64
CA HIS A 42 10.60 11.32 -6.70
C HIS A 42 12.12 11.23 -6.90
N ARG A 43 12.60 10.02 -7.16
CA ARG A 43 13.98 9.75 -7.56
C ARG A 43 14.02 8.70 -8.67
N PRO A 44 15.11 8.61 -9.46
CA PRO A 44 15.24 7.61 -10.50
C PRO A 44 14.97 6.18 -10.01
N GLY A 45 14.22 5.40 -10.78
CA GLY A 45 13.86 4.02 -10.47
C GLY A 45 12.71 3.85 -9.47
N GLN A 46 12.06 4.93 -9.05
CA GLN A 46 10.89 4.91 -8.17
C GLN A 46 9.60 5.26 -8.92
N VAL A 47 8.46 5.16 -8.23
CA VAL A 47 7.12 5.25 -8.83
C VAL A 47 6.78 6.61 -9.46
N ALA A 48 7.41 7.71 -9.04
CA ALA A 48 7.05 9.02 -9.57
C ALA A 48 7.69 9.27 -10.96
N PRO A 49 6.98 9.94 -11.89
CA PRO A 49 7.43 10.09 -13.27
C PRO A 49 8.55 11.13 -13.46
N MET A 50 9.00 11.78 -12.38
CA MET A 50 10.03 12.81 -12.40
C MET A 50 10.88 12.80 -11.13
N SER A 51 12.16 13.13 -11.29
CA SER A 51 13.10 13.38 -10.20
C SER A 51 12.82 14.73 -9.53
N LEU A 52 12.99 14.78 -8.21
CA LEU A 52 13.05 16.01 -7.41
C LEU A 52 14.35 16.09 -6.60
N LEU A 53 15.41 15.42 -7.08
CA LEU A 53 16.70 15.36 -6.39
C LEU A 53 17.48 16.67 -6.47
N THR A 54 17.44 17.34 -7.63
CA THR A 54 18.25 18.53 -7.91
C THR A 54 17.37 19.73 -8.27
N TYR A 55 17.93 20.94 -8.19
CA TYR A 55 17.24 22.16 -8.63
C TYR A 55 16.81 22.06 -10.09
N LYS A 56 17.71 21.61 -10.97
CA LYS A 56 17.45 21.45 -12.41
C LYS A 56 16.27 20.50 -12.67
N ASP A 57 16.15 19.43 -11.89
CA ASP A 57 15.05 18.47 -12.01
C ASP A 57 13.74 19.04 -11.46
N ALA A 58 13.79 19.72 -10.31
CA ALA A 58 12.59 20.20 -9.61
C ALA A 58 12.01 21.51 -10.21
N ARG A 59 12.85 22.40 -10.72
CA ARG A 59 12.46 23.73 -11.24
C ARG A 59 11.32 23.70 -12.26
N PRO A 60 11.30 22.81 -13.28
CA PRO A 60 10.20 22.73 -14.24
C PRO A 60 8.84 22.40 -13.59
N TRP A 61 8.87 21.75 -12.42
CA TRP A 61 7.68 21.30 -11.71
C TRP A 61 7.23 22.24 -10.60
N ALA A 62 7.89 23.38 -10.36
CA ALA A 62 7.60 24.26 -9.21
C ALA A 62 6.10 24.63 -9.07
N LYS A 63 5.45 24.99 -10.18
CA LYS A 63 4.00 25.29 -10.20
C LYS A 63 3.14 24.05 -9.90
N ALA A 64 3.52 22.89 -10.41
CA ALA A 64 2.83 21.63 -10.16
C ALA A 64 3.00 21.16 -8.71
N ILE A 65 4.20 21.30 -8.15
CA ILE A 65 4.52 21.04 -6.74
C ILE A 65 3.61 21.91 -5.87
N LYS A 66 3.61 23.23 -6.08
CA LYS A 66 2.74 24.18 -5.36
C LYS A 66 1.27 23.73 -5.41
N ALA A 67 0.74 23.46 -6.60
CA ALA A 67 -0.65 23.04 -6.76
C ALA A 67 -0.95 21.73 -6.02
N ALA A 68 -0.05 20.75 -6.10
CA ALA A 68 -0.23 19.45 -5.47
C ALA A 68 -0.22 19.53 -3.93
N VAL A 69 0.68 20.33 -3.35
CA VAL A 69 0.76 20.48 -1.89
C VAL A 69 -0.39 21.33 -1.32
N ILE A 70 -0.80 22.40 -2.01
CA ILE A 70 -1.96 23.22 -1.59
C ILE A 70 -3.25 22.39 -1.61
N LEU A 71 -3.43 21.54 -2.64
CA LEU A 71 -4.58 20.66 -2.74
C LEU A 71 -4.46 19.40 -1.86
N LYS A 72 -3.37 19.26 -1.09
CA LYS A 72 -3.05 18.08 -0.28
C LYS A 72 -3.17 16.77 -1.07
N LYS A 73 -2.77 16.81 -2.34
CA LYS A 73 -2.60 15.62 -3.18
C LYS A 73 -1.25 14.96 -2.93
N MET A 74 -0.26 15.76 -2.53
CA MET A 74 1.10 15.31 -2.25
C MET A 74 1.60 15.93 -0.93
N PRO A 75 2.40 15.18 -0.16
CA PRO A 75 2.58 13.73 -0.29
C PRO A 75 1.25 12.99 -0.03
N PRO A 76 1.04 11.80 -0.61
CA PRO A 76 -0.21 11.06 -0.46
C PRO A 76 -0.38 10.64 0.99
N TRP A 77 -1.41 11.18 1.64
CA TRP A 77 -1.79 10.85 3.01
C TRP A 77 -3.26 11.18 3.19
N PHE A 78 -4.08 10.16 3.45
CA PHE A 78 -5.53 10.29 3.38
C PHE A 78 -6.21 10.08 4.73
N ALA A 79 -5.45 9.83 5.79
CA ALA A 79 -6.00 9.81 7.14
C ALA A 79 -6.47 11.21 7.56
N ASP A 80 -7.65 11.27 8.20
CA ASP A 80 -8.13 12.48 8.84
C ASP A 80 -7.26 12.76 10.09
N PRO A 81 -6.59 13.93 10.16
CA PRO A 81 -5.69 14.26 11.28
C PRO A 81 -6.40 14.38 12.64
N LYS A 82 -7.75 14.38 12.67
CA LYS A 82 -8.51 14.34 13.92
C LYS A 82 -8.51 12.98 14.61
N TYR A 83 -8.20 11.91 13.87
CA TYR A 83 -8.30 10.54 14.37
C TYR A 83 -7.00 9.77 14.22
N GLY A 84 -6.60 9.09 15.30
CA GLY A 84 -5.36 8.35 15.35
C GLY A 84 -4.11 9.23 15.36
N HIS A 85 -2.98 8.61 15.68
CA HIS A 85 -1.65 9.21 15.57
C HIS A 85 -0.73 8.17 14.95
N PHE A 86 -0.12 8.52 13.82
CA PHE A 86 0.59 7.55 13.00
C PHE A 86 2.09 7.81 13.00
N ILE A 87 2.88 6.77 13.28
CA ILE A 87 4.35 6.88 13.35
C ILE A 87 4.99 7.19 11.99
N ASN A 88 4.26 6.92 10.91
CA ASN A 88 4.67 7.11 9.53
C ASN A 88 3.84 8.19 8.83
N ASP A 89 3.28 9.14 9.58
CA ASP A 89 2.53 10.28 9.03
C ASP A 89 3.39 11.06 8.04
N ARG A 90 2.92 11.10 6.78
CA ARG A 90 3.60 11.79 5.68
C ARG A 90 3.09 13.21 5.49
N SER A 91 2.11 13.67 6.25
CA SER A 91 1.52 15.00 6.07
C SER A 91 2.57 16.11 6.19
N ILE A 92 2.45 17.08 5.28
CA ILE A 92 3.32 18.24 5.20
C ILE A 92 2.73 19.39 6.01
N LYS A 93 3.58 20.10 6.77
CA LYS A 93 3.13 21.22 7.61
C LYS A 93 2.73 22.42 6.75
N GLN A 94 1.80 23.24 7.25
CA GLN A 94 1.39 24.46 6.54
C GLN A 94 2.58 25.38 6.23
N SER A 95 3.53 25.52 7.16
CA SER A 95 4.76 26.30 6.92
C SER A 95 5.62 25.74 5.78
N GLU A 96 5.69 24.41 5.63
CA GLU A 96 6.43 23.78 4.53
C GLU A 96 5.67 23.97 3.20
N ILE A 97 4.33 23.92 3.20
CA ILE A 97 3.49 24.27 2.04
C ILE A 97 3.73 25.73 1.62
N ASP A 98 3.73 26.65 2.57
CA ASP A 98 3.90 28.09 2.32
C ASP A 98 5.30 28.38 1.73
N THR A 99 6.34 27.69 2.21
CA THR A 99 7.69 27.75 1.64
C THR A 99 7.70 27.29 0.18
N LEU A 100 7.13 26.12 -0.12
CA LEU A 100 7.06 25.59 -1.49
C LEU A 100 6.25 26.51 -2.42
N ALA A 101 5.15 27.06 -1.92
CA ALA A 101 4.31 27.99 -2.67
C ALA A 101 5.03 29.31 -2.94
N LYS A 102 5.67 29.90 -1.92
CA LYS A 102 6.45 31.13 -2.06
C LYS A 102 7.59 30.96 -3.06
N TRP A 103 8.35 29.86 -2.97
CA TRP A 103 9.41 29.56 -3.95
C TRP A 103 8.89 29.52 -5.39
N ALA A 104 7.75 28.86 -5.61
CA ALA A 104 7.12 28.77 -6.93
C ALA A 104 6.62 30.14 -7.46
N ASP A 105 6.27 31.07 -6.57
CA ASP A 105 5.78 32.40 -6.92
C ASP A 105 6.89 33.45 -7.08
N THR A 106 8.01 33.32 -6.36
CA THR A 106 9.08 34.33 -6.32
C THR A 106 10.25 34.01 -7.23
N GLY A 107 9.97 33.48 -8.43
CA GLY A 107 10.97 33.30 -9.48
C GLY A 107 11.76 32.00 -9.44
N VAL A 108 11.42 31.05 -8.53
CA VAL A 108 12.01 29.70 -8.48
C VAL A 108 13.54 29.77 -8.32
N VAL A 109 14.01 30.59 -7.38
CA VAL A 109 15.44 30.89 -7.18
C VAL A 109 16.18 29.65 -6.65
N GLU A 110 17.36 29.34 -7.21
CA GLU A 110 18.18 28.19 -6.78
C GLU A 110 18.77 28.42 -5.37
N GLY A 111 19.47 29.53 -5.15
CA GLY A 111 20.18 29.81 -3.89
C GLY A 111 21.65 29.38 -3.93
N ASP A 112 22.35 29.57 -2.82
CA ASP A 112 23.77 29.23 -2.70
C ASP A 112 23.94 27.73 -2.44
N ALA A 113 24.80 27.07 -3.23
CA ALA A 113 25.08 25.63 -3.10
C ALA A 113 25.59 25.23 -1.70
N LYS A 114 26.22 26.15 -0.97
CA LYS A 114 26.74 25.89 0.40
C LYS A 114 25.63 25.70 1.45
N ASP A 115 24.43 26.18 1.17
CA ASP A 115 23.28 26.09 2.07
C ASP A 115 22.53 24.76 1.91
N ALA A 116 22.99 23.88 1.01
CA ALA A 116 22.34 22.61 0.72
C ALA A 116 22.46 21.65 1.92
N PRO A 117 21.37 20.99 2.36
CA PRO A 117 21.52 19.83 3.21
C PRO A 117 22.32 18.73 2.48
N PRO A 118 23.05 17.86 3.22
CA PRO A 118 23.66 16.68 2.63
C PRO A 118 22.64 15.90 1.80
N PRO A 119 23.00 15.40 0.61
CA PRO A 119 22.13 14.51 -0.16
C PRO A 119 21.74 13.29 0.67
N VAL A 120 20.49 12.82 0.51
CA VAL A 120 20.06 11.56 1.10
C VAL A 120 20.83 10.43 0.41
N ASP A 121 21.51 9.60 1.21
CA ASP A 121 22.18 8.41 0.71
C ASP A 121 21.16 7.27 0.57
N TRP A 122 20.76 7.01 -0.68
CA TRP A 122 19.80 5.96 -1.00
C TRP A 122 20.52 4.64 -1.28
N PRO A 123 19.92 3.50 -0.89
CA PRO A 123 20.42 2.21 -1.30
C PRO A 123 20.58 2.11 -2.83
N LYS A 124 21.67 1.47 -3.26
CA LYS A 124 21.94 1.28 -4.70
C LYS A 124 20.92 0.33 -5.31
N GLY A 125 20.65 0.48 -6.61
CA GLY A 125 19.82 -0.47 -7.35
C GLY A 125 18.31 -0.27 -7.22
N GLY A 126 17.88 0.89 -6.69
CA GLY A 126 16.46 1.24 -6.62
C GLY A 126 15.74 0.74 -5.36
N TRP A 127 16.47 0.16 -4.40
CA TRP A 127 15.89 -0.28 -3.14
C TRP A 127 15.65 0.91 -2.19
N GLU A 128 14.66 0.77 -1.31
CA GLU A 128 14.45 1.60 -0.12
C GLU A 128 15.16 1.01 1.11
N ILE A 129 15.37 -0.31 1.13
CA ILE A 129 16.22 -1.00 2.11
C ILE A 129 17.59 -1.33 1.51
N GLN A 130 18.59 -1.64 2.35
CA GLN A 130 19.84 -2.24 1.87
C GLN A 130 19.73 -3.75 2.08
N PRO A 131 19.29 -4.55 1.08
CA PRO A 131 19.07 -5.97 1.28
C PRO A 131 20.39 -6.71 1.52
N ASP A 132 20.36 -7.67 2.45
CA ASP A 132 21.43 -8.65 2.70
C ASP A 132 21.26 -9.87 1.79
N VAL A 133 20.01 -10.20 1.45
CA VAL A 133 19.64 -11.29 0.53
C VAL A 133 18.69 -10.74 -0.51
N VAL A 134 18.94 -11.07 -1.78
CA VAL A 134 18.06 -10.74 -2.90
C VAL A 134 17.67 -12.02 -3.61
N MET A 135 16.38 -12.16 -3.92
CA MET A 135 15.83 -13.26 -4.70
C MET A 135 15.16 -12.72 -5.95
N ASP A 136 15.53 -13.24 -7.12
CA ASP A 136 14.85 -12.94 -8.38
C ASP A 136 13.64 -13.86 -8.55
N LEU A 137 12.50 -13.29 -8.96
CA LEU A 137 11.36 -14.09 -9.41
C LEU A 137 11.57 -14.56 -10.85
N PRO A 138 10.95 -15.69 -11.25
CA PRO A 138 10.93 -16.09 -12.65
C PRO A 138 10.33 -14.99 -13.54
N PRO A 139 10.81 -14.82 -14.78
CA PRO A 139 10.24 -13.85 -15.70
C PRO A 139 8.76 -14.13 -15.95
N HIS A 140 7.93 -13.10 -15.89
CA HIS A 140 6.49 -13.21 -16.09
C HIS A 140 6.06 -12.38 -17.30
N GLU A 141 5.40 -13.02 -18.27
CA GLU A 141 4.89 -12.35 -19.45
C GLU A 141 3.52 -11.72 -19.17
N VAL A 142 3.44 -10.40 -19.29
CA VAL A 142 2.17 -9.67 -19.20
C VAL A 142 1.73 -9.25 -20.60
N PRO A 143 0.60 -9.76 -21.10
CA PRO A 143 0.08 -9.38 -22.41
C PRO A 143 -0.40 -7.92 -22.41
N ALA A 144 -0.46 -7.33 -23.61
CA ALA A 144 -0.94 -5.96 -23.79
C ALA A 144 -2.41 -5.76 -23.36
N LYS A 145 -3.24 -6.80 -23.46
CA LYS A 145 -4.68 -6.77 -23.20
C LYS A 145 -5.14 -8.10 -22.62
N GLY A 146 -6.31 -8.09 -21.98
CA GLY A 146 -6.95 -9.27 -21.42
C GLY A 146 -6.95 -9.26 -19.89
N VAL A 147 -7.65 -10.23 -19.32
CA VAL A 147 -7.71 -10.45 -17.89
C VAL A 147 -6.61 -11.43 -17.51
N LEU A 148 -5.75 -11.04 -16.57
CA LEU A 148 -4.85 -11.96 -15.89
C LEU A 148 -5.48 -12.29 -14.55
N GLU A 149 -5.77 -13.57 -14.34
CA GLU A 149 -6.23 -14.03 -13.05
C GLU A 149 -5.11 -13.96 -12.02
N TRP A 150 -5.51 -14.02 -10.75
CA TRP A 150 -4.56 -14.07 -9.65
C TRP A 150 -3.82 -15.40 -9.63
N GLU A 151 -2.51 -15.37 -9.86
CA GLU A 151 -1.67 -16.57 -9.98
C GLU A 151 -0.88 -16.84 -8.71
N LEU A 152 -0.78 -18.11 -8.33
CA LEU A 152 0.08 -18.59 -7.25
C LEU A 152 1.26 -19.36 -7.84
N ILE A 153 2.44 -19.21 -7.24
CA ILE A 153 3.62 -20.01 -7.58
C ILE A 153 4.44 -20.30 -6.33
N ALA A 154 4.86 -21.55 -6.16
CA ALA A 154 5.77 -21.94 -5.10
C ALA A 154 7.22 -21.82 -5.57
N LEU A 155 8.06 -21.23 -4.72
CA LEU A 155 9.51 -21.14 -4.90
C LEU A 155 10.19 -21.54 -3.59
N PRO A 156 11.40 -22.11 -3.60
CA PRO A 156 12.14 -22.33 -2.36
C PRO A 156 12.53 -20.99 -1.72
N ALA A 157 12.34 -20.83 -0.40
CA ALA A 157 12.83 -19.65 0.28
C ALA A 157 14.38 -19.62 0.27
N PRO A 158 15.03 -18.45 0.20
CA PRO A 158 16.49 -18.36 0.05
C PRO A 158 17.27 -18.64 1.36
N PHE A 159 16.61 -19.18 2.40
CA PHE A 159 17.17 -19.33 3.74
C PHE A 159 17.39 -20.80 4.12
N LYS A 160 18.66 -21.17 4.33
CA LYS A 160 19.06 -22.54 4.72
C LYS A 160 18.89 -22.83 6.21
N ASN A 161 18.81 -21.80 7.04
CA ASN A 161 18.66 -21.87 8.48
C ASN A 161 17.47 -21.01 8.91
N ASP A 162 16.97 -21.23 10.13
CA ASP A 162 16.00 -20.35 10.77
C ASP A 162 16.54 -18.91 10.76
N THR A 163 15.81 -18.02 10.08
CA THR A 163 16.27 -16.67 9.79
C THR A 163 15.25 -15.65 10.26
N TRP A 164 15.69 -14.66 11.03
CA TRP A 164 14.85 -13.53 11.41
C TRP A 164 15.04 -12.39 10.43
N LEU A 165 13.95 -11.98 9.78
CA LEU A 165 13.93 -10.86 8.85
C LEU A 165 13.53 -9.58 9.57
N THR A 166 14.24 -8.49 9.30
CA THR A 166 13.97 -7.17 9.90
C THR A 166 13.28 -6.21 8.94
N SER A 167 13.39 -6.44 7.63
CA SER A 167 12.61 -5.76 6.61
C SER A 167 12.50 -6.59 5.34
N LEU A 168 11.48 -6.29 4.55
CA LEU A 168 11.12 -6.94 3.29
C LEU A 168 10.83 -5.84 2.27
N GLU A 169 11.33 -5.99 1.04
CA GLU A 169 10.98 -5.10 -0.07
C GLU A 169 10.75 -5.92 -1.33
N VAL A 170 9.69 -5.57 -2.07
CA VAL A 170 9.47 -6.08 -3.43
C VAL A 170 9.79 -4.94 -4.39
N LEU A 171 10.69 -5.22 -5.33
CA LEU A 171 11.11 -4.31 -6.38
C LEU A 171 10.63 -4.84 -7.73
N PRO A 172 9.50 -4.33 -8.27
CA PRO A 172 9.00 -4.74 -9.57
C PRO A 172 9.98 -4.44 -10.70
N GLY A 173 10.08 -5.35 -11.67
CA GLY A 173 10.83 -5.07 -12.91
C GLY A 173 10.04 -4.15 -13.83
N GLU A 174 8.71 -4.29 -13.86
CA GLU A 174 7.77 -3.50 -14.65
C GLU A 174 6.63 -2.96 -13.78
N ALA A 175 6.91 -1.94 -12.96
CA ALA A 175 5.94 -1.36 -12.02
C ALA A 175 4.63 -0.87 -12.68
N SER A 176 4.62 -0.64 -14.00
CA SER A 176 3.44 -0.21 -14.75
C SER A 176 2.35 -1.29 -14.92
N VAL A 177 2.70 -2.57 -14.72
CA VAL A 177 1.76 -3.71 -14.84
C VAL A 177 1.62 -4.51 -13.56
N VAL A 178 2.52 -4.33 -12.59
CA VAL A 178 2.45 -5.01 -11.29
C VAL A 178 1.43 -4.31 -10.41
N HIS A 179 0.29 -4.97 -10.19
CA HIS A 179 -0.73 -4.44 -9.30
C HIS A 179 -0.50 -4.91 -7.86
N HIS A 180 -0.43 -6.23 -7.62
CA HIS A 180 0.02 -6.77 -6.33
C HIS A 180 1.03 -7.90 -6.54
N ILE A 181 2.05 -7.92 -5.68
CA ILE A 181 2.89 -9.10 -5.46
C ILE A 181 2.96 -9.34 -3.97
N CYS A 182 2.26 -10.38 -3.54
CA CYS A 182 2.28 -10.84 -2.16
C CYS A 182 3.04 -12.15 -2.05
N PHE A 183 3.49 -12.48 -0.85
CA PHE A 183 4.05 -13.80 -0.58
C PHE A 183 3.88 -14.22 0.86
N SER A 184 4.00 -15.52 1.11
CA SER A 184 4.09 -16.09 2.46
C SER A 184 5.16 -17.17 2.53
N PHE A 185 5.80 -17.29 3.69
CA PHE A 185 6.64 -18.43 4.01
C PHE A 185 5.79 -19.53 4.63
N VAL A 186 5.86 -20.73 4.07
CA VAL A 186 5.11 -21.90 4.55
C VAL A 186 6.05 -23.08 4.72
N LYS A 187 5.69 -24.01 5.60
CA LYS A 187 6.46 -25.25 5.74
C LYS A 187 6.45 -26.04 4.43
N HIS A 188 7.63 -26.50 4.01
CA HIS A 188 7.75 -27.31 2.81
C HIS A 188 6.92 -28.60 2.90
N LYS A 189 6.24 -28.92 1.80
CA LYS A 189 5.50 -30.18 1.63
C LYS A 189 6.19 -31.00 0.52
N PRO A 190 6.36 -32.33 0.69
CA PRO A 190 6.88 -33.18 -0.38
C PRO A 190 6.06 -33.13 -1.68
N SER A 191 4.80 -32.70 -1.60
CA SER A 191 3.91 -32.51 -2.75
C SER A 191 4.04 -31.14 -3.42
N THR A 192 4.84 -30.20 -2.88
CA THR A 192 5.01 -28.87 -3.46
C THR A 192 5.67 -28.98 -4.83
N VAL A 193 5.01 -28.43 -5.85
CA VAL A 193 5.59 -28.30 -7.19
C VAL A 193 6.07 -26.88 -7.39
N TYR A 194 7.37 -26.70 -7.56
CA TYR A 194 7.96 -25.39 -7.83
C TYR A 194 7.82 -24.99 -9.30
N ASN A 195 7.95 -23.69 -9.55
CA ASN A 195 8.01 -23.13 -10.91
C ASN A 195 6.80 -23.45 -11.79
N ARG A 196 5.63 -23.58 -11.17
CA ARG A 196 4.34 -23.75 -11.83
C ARG A 196 3.35 -22.75 -11.27
N TYR A 197 2.81 -21.92 -12.14
CA TYR A 197 1.70 -21.04 -11.83
C TYR A 197 0.42 -21.86 -11.70
N GLU A 198 -0.38 -21.57 -10.68
CA GLU A 198 -1.73 -22.11 -10.48
C GLU A 198 -2.71 -20.96 -10.21
N TRP A 199 -3.85 -20.93 -10.89
CA TRP A 199 -4.90 -19.95 -10.62
C TRP A 199 -6.28 -20.57 -10.75
N VAL A 200 -7.25 -19.98 -10.05
CA VAL A 200 -8.66 -20.33 -10.22
C VAL A 200 -9.12 -19.80 -11.57
N ALA A 201 -9.68 -20.65 -12.42
CA ALA A 201 -10.35 -20.25 -13.64
C ALA A 201 -11.72 -19.67 -13.28
N VAL A 202 -11.77 -18.37 -12.99
CA VAL A 202 -13.00 -17.70 -12.54
C VAL A 202 -14.03 -17.68 -13.68
N PRO A 203 -15.24 -18.23 -13.49
CA PRO A 203 -16.31 -18.13 -14.49
C PRO A 203 -16.74 -16.66 -14.64
N ARG A 204 -16.61 -16.13 -15.85
CA ARG A 204 -16.95 -14.74 -16.18
C ARG A 204 -18.08 -14.67 -17.19
N ASP A 205 -18.89 -13.63 -17.10
CA ASP A 205 -19.89 -13.29 -18.13
C ASP A 205 -19.23 -12.76 -19.41
N ALA A 206 -20.02 -12.48 -20.44
CA ALA A 206 -19.53 -11.96 -21.72
C ALA A 206 -18.80 -10.61 -21.62
N SER A 207 -18.92 -9.91 -20.49
CA SER A 207 -18.20 -8.66 -20.20
C SER A 207 -16.95 -8.87 -19.34
N GLY A 208 -16.56 -10.11 -19.03
CA GLY A 208 -15.40 -10.40 -18.18
C GLY A 208 -15.64 -10.21 -16.67
N ASN A 209 -16.90 -10.13 -16.23
CA ASN A 209 -17.23 -9.94 -14.81
C ASN A 209 -17.64 -11.26 -14.15
N PRO A 210 -17.35 -11.43 -12.84
CA PRO A 210 -17.78 -12.61 -12.11
C PRO A 210 -19.30 -12.55 -11.92
N THR A 211 -19.92 -13.73 -11.87
CA THR A 211 -21.34 -13.85 -11.50
C THR A 211 -21.48 -13.96 -9.98
N ALA A 212 -22.67 -13.66 -9.45
CA ALA A 212 -22.92 -13.76 -8.01
C ALA A 212 -22.60 -15.19 -7.52
N GLY A 213 -21.76 -15.33 -6.49
CA GLY A 213 -21.28 -16.64 -6.02
C GLY A 213 -20.05 -17.20 -6.73
N ASN A 214 -19.57 -16.57 -7.81
CA ASN A 214 -18.48 -17.08 -8.67
C ASN A 214 -17.39 -16.03 -8.87
N ASN A 215 -16.78 -15.58 -7.77
CA ASN A 215 -15.81 -14.47 -7.78
C ASN A 215 -14.37 -14.87 -7.47
N GLY A 216 -14.07 -16.16 -7.52
CA GLY A 216 -12.76 -16.71 -7.16
C GLY A 216 -12.43 -16.68 -5.67
N LEU A 217 -13.19 -15.94 -4.85
CA LEU A 217 -13.02 -15.88 -3.40
C LEU A 217 -13.76 -17.06 -2.73
N GLY A 218 -13.02 -18.09 -2.35
CA GLY A 218 -13.55 -19.28 -1.66
C GLY A 218 -13.65 -20.52 -2.55
N VAL A 219 -14.35 -21.56 -2.06
CA VAL A 219 -14.57 -22.81 -2.81
C VAL A 219 -15.82 -22.64 -3.68
N LEU A 220 -15.63 -22.59 -5.00
CA LEU A 220 -16.74 -22.56 -5.95
C LEU A 220 -17.31 -23.97 -6.17
N PRO A 221 -18.62 -24.13 -6.38
CA PRO A 221 -19.24 -25.43 -6.67
C PRO A 221 -18.63 -26.14 -7.89
N ASP A 222 -18.21 -25.38 -8.90
CA ASP A 222 -17.58 -25.88 -10.13
C ASP A 222 -16.16 -25.28 -10.32
N MET A 223 -15.37 -25.31 -9.26
CA MET A 223 -14.03 -24.71 -9.26
C MET A 223 -13.08 -25.50 -10.16
N HIS A 224 -12.46 -24.81 -11.10
CA HIS A 224 -11.38 -25.32 -11.93
C HIS A 224 -10.08 -24.56 -11.65
N THR A 225 -8.97 -25.28 -11.68
CA THR A 225 -7.63 -24.71 -11.57
C THR A 225 -6.94 -24.79 -12.91
N ALA A 226 -6.48 -23.66 -13.41
CA ALA A 226 -5.58 -23.57 -14.54
C ALA A 226 -4.13 -23.54 -14.03
N MET A 227 -3.23 -24.15 -14.80
CA MET A 227 -1.83 -24.35 -14.43
C MET A 227 -0.92 -24.10 -15.63
N ARG A 228 0.21 -23.43 -15.41
CA ARG A 228 1.21 -23.13 -16.44
C ARG A 228 2.61 -23.24 -15.86
N ASN A 229 3.49 -24.02 -16.48
CA ASN A 229 4.90 -24.06 -16.08
C ASN A 229 5.61 -22.75 -16.46
N VAL A 230 6.55 -22.30 -15.62
CA VAL A 230 7.41 -21.16 -15.94
C VAL A 230 8.10 -21.39 -17.30
N GLY A 231 8.04 -20.39 -18.18
CA GLY A 231 8.62 -20.45 -19.53
C GLY A 231 7.78 -21.22 -20.56
N SER A 232 6.61 -21.73 -20.20
CA SER A 232 5.67 -22.35 -21.15
C SER A 232 4.47 -21.45 -21.42
N ALA A 233 3.96 -21.48 -22.65
CA ALA A 233 2.68 -20.89 -23.02
C ALA A 233 1.49 -21.87 -22.86
N GLU A 234 1.77 -23.16 -22.60
CA GLU A 234 0.74 -24.18 -22.47
C GLU A 234 0.02 -24.08 -21.12
N VAL A 235 -1.30 -23.94 -21.17
CA VAL A 235 -2.17 -23.92 -19.98
C VAL A 235 -2.93 -25.23 -19.88
N GLN A 236 -2.82 -25.89 -18.73
CA GLN A 236 -3.56 -27.10 -18.40
C GLN A 236 -4.65 -26.79 -17.38
N ILE A 237 -5.84 -27.34 -17.56
CA ILE A 237 -6.99 -27.12 -16.66
C ILE A 237 -7.35 -28.44 -16.00
N ARG A 238 -7.61 -28.40 -14.69
CA ARG A 238 -8.14 -29.54 -13.92
C ARG A 238 -9.29 -29.11 -13.01
N PRO A 239 -10.21 -30.02 -12.67
CA PRO A 239 -11.19 -29.74 -11.62
C PRO A 239 -10.53 -29.61 -10.24
N GLY A 240 -11.19 -28.86 -9.36
CA GLY A 240 -10.80 -28.67 -7.96
C GLY A 240 -9.98 -27.41 -7.70
N ALA A 241 -9.65 -27.22 -6.43
CA ALA A 241 -8.91 -26.06 -5.92
C ALA A 241 -7.43 -26.06 -6.33
N PRO A 242 -6.77 -24.89 -6.35
CA PRO A 242 -5.32 -24.81 -6.40
C PRO A 242 -4.69 -25.61 -5.27
N THR A 243 -3.55 -26.23 -5.55
CA THR A 243 -2.78 -26.97 -4.52
C THR A 243 -2.06 -26.00 -3.58
N LEU A 244 -1.76 -24.81 -4.06
CA LEU A 244 -1.13 -23.73 -3.32
C LEU A 244 -2.19 -22.87 -2.60
N ARG A 245 -1.83 -22.34 -1.43
CA ARG A 245 -2.62 -21.35 -0.70
C ARG A 245 -1.71 -20.20 -0.28
N ALA A 246 -2.11 -18.98 -0.64
CA ALA A 246 -1.39 -17.78 -0.25
C ALA A 246 -1.92 -17.24 1.08
N ASN A 247 -1.01 -16.95 2.00
CA ASN A 247 -1.34 -16.37 3.31
C ASN A 247 -0.95 -14.89 3.40
N ASN A 248 -0.21 -14.38 2.40
CA ASN A 248 0.21 -12.99 2.20
C ASN A 248 0.88 -12.36 3.44
N ASP A 249 2.03 -12.90 3.86
CA ASP A 249 2.88 -12.32 4.91
C ASP A 249 3.34 -10.89 4.62
N PHE A 250 3.57 -10.62 3.35
CA PHE A 250 3.93 -9.32 2.80
C PHE A 250 3.16 -9.12 1.50
N CYS A 251 2.86 -7.86 1.18
CA CYS A 251 2.27 -7.46 -0.09
C CYS A 251 2.90 -6.16 -0.58
N TYR A 252 3.42 -6.20 -1.80
CA TYR A 252 3.59 -5.03 -2.63
C TYR A 252 2.22 -4.56 -3.13
N LEU A 253 1.92 -3.28 -2.92
CA LEU A 253 0.79 -2.58 -3.54
C LEU A 253 1.24 -1.16 -3.94
N PRO A 254 0.50 -0.46 -4.82
CA PRO A 254 0.76 0.95 -5.08
C PRO A 254 0.84 1.78 -3.79
N GLY A 255 2.00 2.39 -3.55
CA GLY A 255 2.28 3.17 -2.33
C GLY A 255 2.81 2.38 -1.12
N ASN A 256 2.98 1.06 -1.25
CA ASN A 256 3.54 0.16 -0.23
C ASN A 256 4.51 -0.87 -0.83
N SER A 257 5.79 -0.53 -0.89
CA SER A 257 6.90 -1.35 -1.42
C SER A 257 7.68 -2.11 -0.34
N VAL A 258 7.61 -1.65 0.91
CA VAL A 258 8.46 -2.11 2.03
C VAL A 258 7.64 -2.35 3.29
N ASP A 259 7.96 -3.43 4.01
CA ASP A 259 7.63 -3.57 5.43
C ASP A 259 8.95 -3.55 6.23
N ASP A 260 9.11 -2.57 7.12
CA ASP A 260 10.26 -2.45 8.00
C ASP A 260 9.84 -2.67 9.47
N TYR A 261 10.37 -3.71 10.09
CA TYR A 261 10.05 -4.11 11.46
C TYR A 261 10.99 -3.49 12.50
N ARG A 262 12.09 -2.86 12.07
CA ARG A 262 13.12 -2.26 12.94
C ARG A 262 12.58 -1.15 13.85
N PRO A 263 11.67 -0.25 13.41
CA PRO A 263 11.07 0.76 14.29
C PRO A 263 10.41 0.16 15.54
N TRP A 264 9.93 -1.09 15.46
CA TRP A 264 9.30 -1.80 16.56
C TRP A 264 10.24 -2.75 17.31
N LYS A 265 11.53 -2.81 16.95
CA LYS A 265 12.50 -3.79 17.44
C LYS A 265 11.99 -5.24 17.28
N ALA A 266 11.30 -5.48 16.17
CA ALA A 266 10.67 -6.75 15.85
C ALA A 266 11.31 -7.40 14.61
N GLY A 267 10.90 -8.62 14.31
CA GLY A 267 11.19 -9.25 13.03
C GLY A 267 10.17 -10.33 12.68
N LYS A 268 10.37 -10.97 11.53
CA LYS A 268 9.60 -12.12 11.09
C LYS A 268 10.51 -13.34 10.97
N LEU A 269 10.16 -14.42 11.67
CA LEU A 269 10.87 -15.69 11.53
C LEU A 269 10.52 -16.35 10.20
N VAL A 270 11.54 -16.83 9.51
CA VAL A 270 11.44 -17.77 8.40
C VAL A 270 12.13 -19.07 8.83
N PRO A 271 11.37 -20.13 9.12
CA PRO A 271 11.96 -21.43 9.43
C PRO A 271 12.81 -21.96 8.27
N ALA A 272 13.87 -22.70 8.60
CA ALA A 272 14.75 -23.33 7.64
C ALA A 272 13.97 -24.25 6.69
N GLY A 273 14.27 -24.18 5.39
CA GLY A 273 13.61 -25.04 4.39
C GLY A 273 12.13 -24.70 4.15
N SER A 274 11.70 -23.48 4.46
CA SER A 274 10.37 -23.01 4.08
C SER A 274 10.23 -22.84 2.55
N ASP A 275 9.02 -23.04 2.05
CA ASP A 275 8.62 -22.62 0.72
C ASP A 275 8.12 -21.17 0.79
N MET A 276 8.35 -20.41 -0.27
CA MET A 276 7.76 -19.11 -0.49
C MET A 276 6.64 -19.24 -1.52
N ILE A 277 5.40 -19.08 -1.06
CA ILE A 277 4.22 -19.06 -1.93
C ILE A 277 4.00 -17.62 -2.37
N MET A 278 4.28 -17.36 -3.64
CA MET A 278 4.04 -16.08 -4.27
C MET A 278 2.58 -16.00 -4.74
N SER A 279 2.06 -14.79 -4.72
CA SER A 279 0.67 -14.44 -5.00
C SER A 279 0.71 -13.20 -5.90
N LEU A 280 0.52 -13.42 -7.19
CA LEU A 280 0.83 -12.49 -8.27
C LEU A 280 -0.44 -11.97 -8.92
N HIS A 281 -0.57 -10.65 -8.98
CA HIS A 281 -1.66 -9.96 -9.64
C HIS A 281 -1.12 -8.87 -10.55
N TYR A 282 -1.27 -9.07 -11.85
CA TYR A 282 -0.87 -8.14 -12.89
C TYR A 282 -2.09 -7.51 -13.55
N THR A 283 -1.96 -6.28 -14.03
CA THR A 283 -2.98 -5.60 -14.82
C THR A 283 -2.39 -5.18 -16.16
N ALA A 284 -2.98 -5.68 -17.25
CA ALA A 284 -2.59 -5.28 -18.61
C ALA A 284 -2.87 -3.80 -18.85
N ASN A 285 -1.91 -3.08 -19.44
CA ASN A 285 -1.97 -1.62 -19.60
C ASN A 285 -1.85 -1.14 -21.05
N GLY A 286 -2.06 -2.04 -22.03
CA GLY A 286 -1.95 -1.74 -23.46
C GLY A 286 -0.59 -2.06 -24.07
N LYS A 287 0.43 -2.39 -23.27
CA LYS A 287 1.76 -2.79 -23.74
C LYS A 287 2.12 -4.19 -23.23
N ALA A 288 2.56 -5.06 -24.13
CA ALA A 288 3.11 -6.35 -23.73
C ALA A 288 4.51 -6.14 -23.16
N VAL A 289 4.76 -6.67 -21.96
CA VAL A 289 6.03 -6.52 -21.23
C VAL A 289 6.39 -7.83 -20.52
N VAL A 290 7.64 -7.93 -20.09
CA VAL A 290 8.11 -9.03 -19.26
C VAL A 290 8.54 -8.46 -17.92
N ASP A 291 7.83 -8.80 -16.86
CA ASP A 291 8.21 -8.42 -15.51
C ASP A 291 9.33 -9.33 -14.98
N ARG A 292 10.26 -8.73 -14.25
CA ARG A 292 11.41 -9.39 -13.62
C ARG A 292 11.57 -8.86 -12.19
N THR A 293 10.53 -9.09 -11.40
CA THR A 293 10.48 -8.67 -10.01
C THR A 293 11.59 -9.30 -9.18
N LYS A 294 12.12 -8.52 -8.22
CA LYS A 294 13.06 -8.96 -7.20
C LYS A 294 12.48 -8.77 -5.81
N ILE A 295 12.95 -9.56 -4.86
CA ILE A 295 12.59 -9.44 -3.45
C ILE A 295 13.86 -9.32 -2.62
N GLY A 296 13.93 -8.24 -1.84
CA GLY A 296 15.03 -7.91 -0.95
C GLY A 296 14.67 -8.19 0.50
N PHE A 297 15.64 -8.70 1.26
CA PHE A 297 15.49 -9.06 2.66
C PHE A 297 16.65 -8.49 3.48
N THR A 298 16.35 -7.88 4.64
CA THR A 298 17.39 -7.63 5.66
C THR A 298 17.28 -8.64 6.79
N VAL A 299 18.42 -9.14 7.25
CA VAL A 299 18.50 -10.23 8.23
C VAL A 299 18.94 -9.71 9.60
N ALA A 300 18.26 -10.14 10.66
CA ALA A 300 18.65 -9.82 12.02
C ALA A 300 19.94 -10.55 12.40
N LYS A 301 20.92 -9.82 12.95
CA LYS A 301 22.15 -10.43 13.50
C LYS A 301 21.87 -11.26 14.76
N THR A 302 20.86 -10.85 15.53
CA THR A 302 20.36 -11.57 16.69
C THR A 302 18.84 -11.65 16.63
N PRO A 303 18.21 -12.74 17.12
CA PRO A 303 16.76 -12.84 17.16
C PRO A 303 16.12 -11.65 17.90
N PRO A 304 15.20 -10.90 17.27
CA PRO A 304 14.48 -9.80 17.91
C PRO A 304 13.63 -10.27 19.11
N LEU A 305 13.37 -9.37 20.06
CA LEU A 305 12.55 -9.70 21.24
C LEU A 305 11.06 -9.85 20.91
N LYS A 306 10.61 -9.18 19.85
CA LYS A 306 9.24 -9.24 19.36
C LYS A 306 9.18 -9.81 17.95
N LYS A 307 8.07 -10.44 17.63
CA LYS A 307 7.73 -10.80 16.24
C LYS A 307 6.62 -9.93 15.69
N PHE A 308 6.74 -9.57 14.43
CA PHE A 308 5.67 -8.95 13.66
C PHE A 308 4.77 -10.05 13.09
N LEU A 309 3.46 -9.85 13.20
CA LEU A 309 2.46 -10.73 12.67
C LEU A 309 1.46 -9.92 11.84
N MET A 310 1.39 -10.19 10.54
CA MET A 310 0.28 -9.72 9.72
C MET A 310 -0.96 -10.56 10.04
N GLN A 311 -2.14 -9.95 9.99
CA GLN A 311 -3.39 -10.68 9.91
C GLN A 311 -3.38 -11.61 8.68
N GLN A 312 -3.37 -12.93 8.91
CA GLN A 312 -3.27 -13.97 7.88
C GLN A 312 -4.55 -14.82 7.77
N SER A 313 -4.63 -15.61 6.70
CA SER A 313 -5.30 -16.93 6.64
C SER A 313 -4.26 -17.99 6.26
N GLY A 314 -4.25 -19.20 6.83
CA GLY A 314 -3.22 -20.23 6.53
C GLY A 314 -3.23 -21.45 7.46
N GLU A 315 -2.39 -22.48 7.21
CA GLU A 315 -2.23 -23.70 8.05
C GLU A 315 -1.68 -23.38 9.45
N ASP A 316 -0.84 -22.35 9.53
CA ASP A 316 -0.75 -21.56 10.74
C ASP A 316 -2.01 -20.68 10.76
N THR A 317 -3.14 -21.24 11.21
CA THR A 317 -4.40 -20.51 11.50
C THR A 317 -4.50 -19.96 12.93
N PRO A 318 -3.45 -19.54 13.64
CA PRO A 318 -3.57 -19.27 15.04
C PRO A 318 -4.16 -17.85 15.25
N VAL A 319 -4.17 -16.94 14.28
CA VAL A 319 -4.72 -15.59 14.52
C VAL A 319 -6.23 -15.59 14.82
N THR A 320 -7.00 -16.59 14.36
CA THR A 320 -8.46 -16.59 14.43
C THR A 320 -9.02 -17.88 15.01
N ALA A 321 -9.83 -17.81 16.07
CA ALA A 321 -10.44 -19.01 16.67
C ALA A 321 -11.48 -19.67 15.73
N PRO A 322 -11.33 -20.94 15.31
CA PRO A 322 -12.18 -21.63 14.32
C PRO A 322 -13.70 -21.40 14.49
N SER A 323 -14.40 -21.01 13.42
CA SER A 323 -15.88 -20.99 13.37
C SER A 323 -16.41 -21.36 11.98
N GLU A 324 -17.69 -21.72 11.86
CA GLU A 324 -18.33 -22.03 10.57
C GLU A 324 -18.33 -20.83 9.62
N ALA A 325 -18.24 -19.60 10.14
CA ALA A 325 -18.03 -18.39 9.36
C ALA A 325 -16.59 -18.27 8.79
N GLN A 326 -15.62 -19.01 9.34
CA GLN A 326 -14.20 -18.97 8.96
C GLN A 326 -13.80 -19.94 7.87
N SER A 327 -14.57 -21.00 7.63
CA SER A 327 -14.39 -21.88 6.46
C SER A 327 -14.55 -21.13 5.13
N ARG A 328 -15.13 -19.92 5.18
CA ARG A 328 -15.28 -18.95 4.09
C ARG A 328 -14.29 -17.77 4.14
N ALA A 329 -13.48 -17.65 5.20
CA ALA A 329 -12.73 -16.43 5.53
C ALA A 329 -11.22 -16.56 5.25
N ALA A 330 -10.80 -16.28 4.02
CA ALA A 330 -9.45 -15.76 3.79
C ALA A 330 -9.48 -14.26 4.14
N PHE A 331 -8.91 -13.91 5.29
CA PHE A 331 -9.17 -12.69 6.04
C PHE A 331 -8.66 -11.37 5.43
N SER A 332 -8.12 -11.39 4.21
CA SER A 332 -7.90 -10.18 3.42
C SER A 332 -9.10 -9.79 2.56
N SER A 333 -10.17 -10.59 2.54
CA SER A 333 -11.37 -10.34 1.73
C SER A 333 -12.39 -11.43 2.06
N ALA A 334 -12.97 -11.37 3.26
CA ALA A 334 -14.00 -12.32 3.66
C ALA A 334 -15.13 -12.26 2.64
N TYR A 335 -15.34 -13.36 1.92
CA TYR A 335 -16.42 -13.44 0.96
C TYR A 335 -17.75 -13.26 1.70
N ASN A 336 -18.36 -12.10 1.51
CA ASN A 336 -19.67 -11.78 1.99
C ASN A 336 -20.63 -11.85 0.79
N PRO A 337 -21.47 -12.90 0.69
CA PRO A 337 -22.41 -13.03 -0.42
C PRO A 337 -23.46 -11.90 -0.45
N SER A 338 -23.60 -11.13 0.63
CA SER A 338 -24.46 -9.94 0.69
C SER A 338 -23.78 -8.67 0.18
N PHE A 339 -22.47 -8.71 -0.12
CA PHE A 339 -21.78 -7.57 -0.72
C PHE A 339 -22.19 -7.45 -2.19
N ALA A 340 -23.05 -6.47 -2.48
CA ALA A 340 -23.48 -6.14 -3.83
C ALA A 340 -23.71 -4.62 -3.92
N ILE A 341 -22.82 -3.93 -4.63
CA ILE A 341 -22.93 -2.47 -4.83
C ILE A 341 -23.93 -2.22 -5.96
N PRO A 342 -25.02 -1.47 -5.72
CA PRO A 342 -26.00 -1.19 -6.76
C PRO A 342 -25.44 -0.29 -7.88
N PRO A 343 -25.97 -0.40 -9.11
CA PRO A 343 -25.75 0.57 -10.17
C PRO A 343 -25.94 2.01 -9.69
N ASN A 344 -25.07 2.91 -10.12
CA ASN A 344 -25.13 4.35 -9.89
C ASN A 344 -25.09 4.80 -8.42
N ALA A 345 -24.87 3.89 -7.47
CA ALA A 345 -24.82 4.22 -6.05
C ALA A 345 -23.55 5.01 -5.72
N GLY A 346 -23.68 6.31 -5.41
CA GLY A 346 -22.53 7.18 -5.14
C GLY A 346 -21.94 7.09 -3.72
N ASN A 347 -22.53 6.31 -2.81
CA ASN A 347 -22.09 6.24 -1.41
C ASN A 347 -22.55 4.95 -0.69
N TYR A 348 -22.44 3.80 -1.35
CA TYR A 348 -22.84 2.51 -0.79
C TYR A 348 -22.00 2.17 0.44
N LEU A 349 -22.62 1.76 1.55
CA LEU A 349 -21.94 1.25 2.74
C LEU A 349 -21.89 -0.28 2.66
N ALA A 350 -20.69 -0.86 2.80
CA ALA A 350 -20.50 -2.29 2.85
C ALA A 350 -21.30 -2.91 4.01
N PRO A 351 -21.69 -4.19 3.93
CA PRO A 351 -22.11 -4.95 5.10
C PRO A 351 -21.06 -4.82 6.21
N PRO A 352 -21.48 -4.75 7.49
CA PRO A 352 -20.55 -4.58 8.60
C PRO A 352 -19.57 -5.75 8.68
N MET A 353 -18.36 -5.45 9.14
CA MET A 353 -17.36 -6.46 9.51
C MET A 353 -16.83 -6.12 10.89
N ASP A 354 -16.82 -7.12 11.78
CA ASP A 354 -16.35 -6.97 13.14
C ASP A 354 -15.37 -8.06 13.51
N ILE A 355 -14.43 -7.67 14.35
CA ILE A 355 -13.59 -8.62 15.05
C ILE A 355 -13.69 -8.39 16.55
N THR A 356 -13.57 -9.48 17.31
CA THR A 356 -13.36 -9.42 18.76
C THR A 356 -11.96 -9.96 19.06
N PHE A 357 -11.16 -9.18 19.78
CA PHE A 357 -9.85 -9.61 20.27
C PHE A 357 -10.06 -10.56 21.46
N LEU A 358 -9.49 -11.76 21.37
CA LEU A 358 -9.64 -12.82 22.36
C LEU A 358 -8.50 -12.80 23.40
N ARG A 359 -7.49 -11.95 23.17
CA ARG A 359 -6.32 -11.73 24.01
C ARG A 359 -5.98 -10.24 24.01
N ASP A 360 -5.13 -9.83 24.95
CA ASP A 360 -4.50 -8.52 24.89
C ASP A 360 -3.58 -8.49 23.66
N VAL A 361 -3.68 -7.45 22.84
CA VAL A 361 -2.89 -7.31 21.61
C VAL A 361 -2.23 -5.94 21.53
N GLU A 362 -1.00 -5.91 21.00
CA GLU A 362 -0.33 -4.70 20.56
C GLU A 362 -0.46 -4.61 19.04
N MET A 363 -1.30 -3.71 18.57
CA MET A 363 -1.52 -3.46 17.16
C MET A 363 -0.63 -2.32 16.69
N VAL A 364 0.04 -2.54 15.57
CA VAL A 364 1.02 -1.60 15.02
C VAL A 364 0.79 -1.21 13.57
N ARG A 365 -0.18 -1.81 12.88
CA ARG A 365 -0.52 -1.45 11.51
C ARG A 365 -2.00 -1.59 11.22
N LEU A 366 -2.55 -0.59 10.55
CA LEU A 366 -3.87 -0.59 9.92
C LEU A 366 -3.69 -0.35 8.41
N ARG A 367 -4.25 -1.17 7.53
CA ARG A 367 -4.10 -0.98 6.08
C ARG A 367 -5.39 -1.29 5.33
N PRO A 368 -6.28 -0.30 5.14
CA PRO A 368 -7.49 -0.50 4.35
C PRO A 368 -7.14 -0.77 2.89
N HIS A 369 -7.84 -1.75 2.32
CA HIS A 369 -7.76 -2.09 0.92
C HIS A 369 -9.17 -2.25 0.33
N ALA A 370 -9.35 -1.63 -0.84
CA ALA A 370 -10.54 -1.63 -1.67
C ALA A 370 -10.09 -1.40 -3.12
N HIS A 371 -10.95 -1.67 -4.10
CA HIS A 371 -10.64 -1.43 -5.50
C HIS A 371 -11.08 -0.03 -5.96
N VAL A 372 -11.30 0.14 -7.26
CA VAL A 372 -11.47 1.43 -7.94
C VAL A 372 -12.68 2.23 -7.49
N ARG A 373 -13.64 1.61 -6.78
CA ARG A 373 -14.82 2.28 -6.22
C ARG A 373 -14.66 2.61 -4.74
N GLY A 374 -13.59 2.18 -4.08
CA GLY A 374 -13.29 2.57 -2.71
C GLY A 374 -13.36 4.08 -2.53
N LYS A 375 -14.21 4.54 -1.61
CA LYS A 375 -14.49 5.97 -1.39
C LYS A 375 -13.97 6.45 -0.04
N SER A 376 -14.24 5.69 1.02
CA SER A 376 -13.79 6.01 2.37
C SER A 376 -13.75 4.78 3.25
N THR A 377 -12.95 4.83 4.32
CA THR A 377 -12.98 3.82 5.38
C THR A 377 -12.93 4.43 6.77
N GLN A 378 -13.49 3.74 7.76
CA GLN A 378 -13.39 4.10 9.18
C GLN A 378 -13.27 2.83 10.04
N TYR A 379 -12.32 2.83 10.97
CA TYR A 379 -12.11 1.75 11.94
C TYR A 379 -12.40 2.27 13.34
N THR A 380 -13.30 1.60 14.05
CA THR A 380 -13.73 2.00 15.40
C THR A 380 -13.54 0.86 16.37
N VAL A 381 -12.83 1.13 17.46
CA VAL A 381 -12.69 0.20 18.59
C VAL A 381 -13.77 0.50 19.62
N THR A 382 -14.41 -0.54 20.14
CA THR A 382 -15.19 -0.53 21.37
C THR A 382 -14.45 -1.36 22.42
N TYR A 383 -14.04 -0.72 23.52
CA TYR A 383 -13.32 -1.35 24.62
C TYR A 383 -14.28 -2.14 25.54
N PRO A 384 -13.77 -3.06 26.39
CA PRO A 384 -14.60 -3.82 27.32
C PRO A 384 -15.40 -2.97 28.32
N ASP A 385 -14.91 -1.77 28.63
CA ASP A 385 -15.57 -0.78 29.49
C ASP A 385 -16.68 0.03 28.78
N GLY A 386 -16.90 -0.22 27.47
CA GLY A 386 -17.88 0.47 26.64
C GLY A 386 -17.36 1.75 25.96
N ARG A 387 -16.13 2.20 26.27
CA ARG A 387 -15.51 3.34 25.58
C ARG A 387 -15.36 3.04 24.09
N LYS A 388 -15.59 4.05 23.24
CA LYS A 388 -15.41 3.95 21.79
C LYS A 388 -14.37 4.94 21.28
N GLU A 389 -13.58 4.50 20.33
CA GLU A 389 -12.51 5.31 19.73
C GLU A 389 -12.42 5.02 18.23
N THR A 390 -12.39 6.07 17.41
CA THR A 390 -12.06 5.93 15.99
C THR A 390 -10.55 5.97 15.86
N VAL A 391 -9.96 4.82 15.49
CA VAL A 391 -8.50 4.64 15.42
C VAL A 391 -7.93 4.88 14.03
N LEU A 392 -8.80 4.86 13.00
CA LEU A 392 -8.48 5.26 11.64
C LEU A 392 -9.72 5.84 10.97
N SER A 393 -9.56 6.97 10.27
CA SER A 393 -10.55 7.45 9.32
C SER A 393 -9.84 7.91 8.06
N VAL A 394 -10.25 7.36 6.91
CA VAL A 394 -9.76 7.74 5.58
C VAL A 394 -10.96 8.24 4.78
N PRO A 395 -11.29 9.55 4.85
CA PRO A 395 -12.49 10.10 4.20
C PRO A 395 -12.41 10.19 2.68
N ARG A 396 -11.19 10.11 2.11
CA ARG A 396 -10.94 10.09 0.67
C ARG A 396 -9.96 8.98 0.34
N TYR A 397 -10.48 7.76 0.26
CA TYR A 397 -9.69 6.61 -0.18
C TYR A 397 -9.24 6.83 -1.63
N ASP A 398 -7.99 6.44 -1.94
CA ASP A 398 -7.44 6.48 -3.30
C ASP A 398 -6.82 5.12 -3.61
N PHE A 399 -7.40 4.43 -4.58
CA PHE A 399 -6.96 3.11 -5.03
C PHE A 399 -5.49 3.08 -5.50
N ASN A 400 -4.97 4.22 -5.99
CA ASN A 400 -3.58 4.32 -6.43
C ASN A 400 -2.60 4.42 -5.26
N TRP A 401 -3.10 4.58 -4.03
CA TRP A 401 -2.29 4.80 -2.83
C TRP A 401 -2.83 4.00 -1.64
N GLN A 402 -2.37 2.76 -1.53
CA GLN A 402 -2.86 1.78 -0.57
C GLN A 402 -1.95 1.70 0.66
N ILE A 403 -1.90 2.83 1.37
CA ILE A 403 -0.87 3.14 2.37
C ILE A 403 -1.14 2.41 3.70
N PRO A 404 -0.12 1.81 4.33
CA PRO A 404 -0.22 1.34 5.71
C PRO A 404 -0.15 2.52 6.70
N TYR A 405 -0.96 2.47 7.74
CA TYR A 405 -0.97 3.42 8.84
C TYR A 405 -0.37 2.76 10.08
N GLY A 406 0.84 3.20 10.46
CA GLY A 406 1.58 2.66 11.60
C GLY A 406 1.06 3.22 12.92
N VAL A 407 0.61 2.36 13.82
CA VAL A 407 0.00 2.75 15.11
C VAL A 407 0.75 2.12 16.28
N ALA A 408 0.37 2.46 17.51
CA ALA A 408 0.85 1.81 18.74
C ALA A 408 -0.33 1.59 19.70
N LEU A 409 -1.31 0.81 19.27
CA LEU A 409 -2.55 0.57 20.00
C LEU A 409 -2.41 -0.66 20.90
N LYS A 410 -2.67 -0.48 22.19
CA LYS A 410 -2.83 -1.59 23.14
C LYS A 410 -4.32 -1.86 23.33
N LEU A 411 -4.76 -3.03 22.88
CA LEU A 411 -6.17 -3.42 22.93
C LEU A 411 -6.32 -4.55 23.94
N PRO A 412 -7.05 -4.36 25.04
CA PRO A 412 -7.32 -5.44 25.98
C PRO A 412 -8.22 -6.51 25.36
N LYS A 413 -8.11 -7.74 25.85
CA LYS A 413 -9.04 -8.84 25.56
C LYS A 413 -10.49 -8.37 25.68
N GLY A 414 -11.33 -8.79 24.74
CA GLY A 414 -12.74 -8.41 24.67
C GLY A 414 -12.99 -7.11 23.92
N SER A 415 -11.96 -6.35 23.56
CA SER A 415 -12.09 -5.22 22.64
C SER A 415 -12.69 -5.70 21.32
N ARG A 416 -13.59 -4.91 20.76
CA ARG A 416 -14.21 -5.15 19.45
C ARG A 416 -13.79 -4.07 18.49
N MET A 417 -13.51 -4.43 17.24
CA MET A 417 -13.20 -3.46 16.19
C MET A 417 -14.17 -3.64 15.04
N ARG A 418 -14.82 -2.55 14.64
CA ARG A 418 -15.69 -2.47 13.47
C ARG A 418 -14.98 -1.78 12.33
N PHE A 419 -15.15 -2.32 11.13
CA PHE A 419 -14.67 -1.77 9.88
C PHE A 419 -15.84 -1.29 9.02
N GLU A 420 -15.81 -0.04 8.60
CA GLU A 420 -16.77 0.54 7.67
C GLU A 420 -16.05 0.91 6.38
N PHE A 421 -16.56 0.42 5.25
CA PHE A 421 -16.07 0.76 3.92
C PHE A 421 -17.22 1.33 3.10
N ARG A 422 -16.96 2.43 2.41
CA ARG A 422 -17.92 3.02 1.47
C ARG A 422 -17.38 3.01 0.06
N TYR A 423 -18.29 2.89 -0.90
CA TYR A 423 -17.98 2.82 -2.33
C TYR A 423 -18.79 3.81 -3.16
N ASP A 424 -18.18 4.28 -4.25
CA ASP A 424 -18.80 5.15 -5.26
C ASP A 424 -18.85 4.42 -6.61
N ASN A 425 -20.02 3.83 -6.89
CA ASN A 425 -20.37 3.23 -8.18
C ASN A 425 -21.16 4.21 -9.08
N SER A 426 -21.09 5.52 -8.84
CA SER A 426 -21.74 6.52 -9.68
C SER A 426 -20.85 6.97 -10.85
N VAL A 427 -21.45 7.72 -11.77
CA VAL A 427 -20.77 8.37 -12.90
C VAL A 427 -19.75 9.44 -12.45
N ASN A 428 -19.79 9.87 -11.19
CA ASN A 428 -18.88 10.89 -10.66
C ASN A 428 -17.51 10.32 -10.26
N ASN A 429 -17.42 9.00 -10.05
CA ASN A 429 -16.15 8.35 -9.80
C ASN A 429 -15.41 8.12 -11.13
N LYS A 430 -14.34 8.88 -11.36
CA LYS A 430 -13.53 8.81 -12.58
C LYS A 430 -12.81 7.47 -12.77
N ASN A 431 -12.63 6.71 -11.70
CA ASN A 431 -12.00 5.39 -11.75
C ASN A 431 -13.03 4.27 -12.00
N ASN A 432 -14.33 4.59 -11.99
CA ASN A 432 -15.38 3.60 -12.20
C ASN A 432 -15.48 3.22 -13.69
N PRO A 433 -15.17 1.97 -14.07
CA PRO A 433 -15.21 1.55 -15.47
C PRO A 433 -16.63 1.39 -16.01
N ASP A 434 -17.61 1.11 -15.14
CA ASP A 434 -19.01 0.94 -15.52
C ASP A 434 -19.95 1.19 -14.32
N PRO A 435 -20.61 2.36 -14.26
CA PRO A 435 -21.55 2.71 -13.19
C PRO A 435 -22.92 2.04 -13.33
N SER A 436 -23.24 1.45 -14.48
CA SER A 436 -24.58 0.92 -14.77
C SER A 436 -24.82 -0.48 -14.19
N ARG A 437 -23.80 -1.07 -13.55
CA ARG A 437 -23.77 -2.48 -13.18
C ARG A 437 -23.77 -2.70 -11.67
N TRP A 438 -24.30 -3.86 -11.29
CA TRP A 438 -24.05 -4.45 -9.98
C TRP A 438 -22.58 -4.86 -9.87
N VAL A 439 -21.97 -4.58 -8.71
CA VAL A 439 -20.57 -4.91 -8.43
C VAL A 439 -20.51 -5.83 -7.21
N TYR A 440 -19.79 -6.94 -7.36
CA TYR A 440 -19.62 -7.95 -6.32
C TYR A 440 -18.17 -7.98 -5.84
N GLN A 441 -17.93 -8.65 -4.71
CA GLN A 441 -16.56 -8.90 -4.28
C GLN A 441 -15.83 -9.75 -5.32
N GLY A 442 -14.51 -9.54 -5.47
CA GLY A 442 -13.65 -10.38 -6.29
C GLY A 442 -12.20 -9.86 -6.34
N PHE A 443 -11.37 -10.47 -7.17
CA PHE A 443 -9.93 -10.19 -7.26
C PHE A 443 -9.55 -9.07 -8.24
N GLN A 444 -10.36 -8.81 -9.25
CA GLN A 444 -10.01 -7.86 -10.31
C GLN A 444 -10.33 -6.43 -9.89
N SER A 445 -9.56 -5.46 -10.39
CA SER A 445 -9.70 -4.04 -10.01
C SER A 445 -11.07 -3.44 -10.37
N TRP A 446 -11.81 -4.00 -11.33
CA TRP A 446 -13.18 -3.58 -11.66
C TRP A 446 -14.26 -4.31 -10.86
N GLU A 447 -13.89 -5.35 -10.10
CA GLU A 447 -14.68 -5.95 -9.02
C GLU A 447 -14.42 -5.14 -7.73
N GLU A 448 -14.77 -5.65 -6.55
CA GLU A 448 -14.46 -4.95 -5.30
C GLU A 448 -13.90 -5.81 -4.16
N MET A 449 -13.27 -5.15 -3.20
CA MET A 449 -12.78 -5.76 -1.96
C MET A 449 -13.10 -4.92 -0.73
N MET A 450 -13.26 -5.60 0.39
CA MET A 450 -13.32 -5.00 1.73
C MET A 450 -12.27 -5.71 2.59
N ALA A 451 -11.12 -5.07 2.75
CA ALA A 451 -9.92 -5.72 3.24
C ALA A 451 -9.22 -4.86 4.30
N PRO A 452 -9.49 -5.05 5.60
CA PRO A 452 -9.01 -4.11 6.61
C PRO A 452 -7.52 -4.22 6.97
N ASN A 453 -6.89 -5.37 6.70
CA ASN A 453 -5.49 -5.75 6.97
C ASN A 453 -4.84 -5.13 8.22
N LEU A 454 -4.64 -5.95 9.24
CA LEU A 454 -4.03 -5.55 10.52
C LEU A 454 -2.61 -6.08 10.67
N GLY A 455 -1.80 -5.43 11.49
CA GLY A 455 -0.48 -5.90 11.92
C GLY A 455 -0.31 -5.80 13.43
N PHE A 456 0.29 -6.82 14.01
CA PHE A 456 0.43 -7.01 15.45
C PHE A 456 1.88 -7.26 15.85
N LEU A 457 2.21 -6.88 17.08
CA LEU A 457 3.42 -7.30 17.76
C LEU A 457 3.08 -8.31 18.85
N LEU A 458 3.92 -9.33 18.95
CA LEU A 458 3.90 -10.31 20.01
C LEU A 458 5.31 -10.51 20.53
N ASP A 459 5.44 -11.00 21.76
CA ASP A 459 6.73 -11.54 22.20
C ASP A 459 7.17 -12.66 21.24
N ARG A 460 8.48 -12.75 21.01
CA ARG A 460 9.08 -13.66 20.01
C ARG A 460 8.48 -15.07 20.06
N ASP A 461 8.40 -15.62 21.27
CA ASP A 461 8.03 -17.01 21.52
C ASP A 461 6.53 -17.16 21.90
N ALA A 462 5.75 -16.07 21.81
CA ALA A 462 4.34 -16.10 22.15
C ALA A 462 3.54 -17.02 21.22
N ASP A 463 2.60 -17.77 21.79
CA ASP A 463 1.60 -18.47 21.00
C ASP A 463 0.75 -17.47 20.22
N VAL A 464 0.70 -17.69 18.92
CA VAL A 464 -0.04 -16.88 17.95
C VAL A 464 -1.52 -17.28 17.90
N SER A 465 -1.95 -18.28 18.69
CA SER A 465 -3.27 -18.89 18.62
C SER A 465 -4.38 -18.11 19.32
N GLY A 466 -5.57 -18.13 18.69
CA GLY A 466 -6.77 -17.42 19.06
C GLY A 466 -6.55 -15.94 19.40
N LEU A 467 -5.91 -15.14 18.55
CA LEU A 467 -5.75 -13.70 18.84
C LEU A 467 -7.08 -12.93 18.72
N MET A 468 -7.90 -13.28 17.72
CA MET A 468 -9.18 -12.63 17.44
C MET A 468 -10.21 -13.62 16.88
N SER A 469 -11.45 -13.15 16.68
CA SER A 469 -12.52 -13.88 16.00
C SER A 469 -13.33 -12.92 15.13
N VAL A 470 -13.79 -13.37 13.96
CA VAL A 470 -14.75 -12.60 13.13
C VAL A 470 -16.16 -12.78 13.64
N GLN A 471 -16.92 -11.70 13.59
CA GLN A 471 -18.37 -11.73 13.58
C GLN A 471 -18.80 -11.04 12.28
N ASN A 472 -19.48 -11.80 11.40
CA ASN A 472 -20.10 -11.29 10.18
C ASN A 472 -21.62 -11.30 10.35
#